data_AF-A0A2W0AN50-F1
#
_entry.id   AF-A0A2W0AN50-F1
#
_cell.length_a   1.000
_cell.length_b   1.000
_cell.length_c   1.000
_cell.angle_alpha   90.00
_cell.angle_beta   90.00
_cell.angle_gamma   90.00
#
_symmetry.space_group_name_H-M   'P 1'
#
loop_
_entity.id
_entity.type
_entity.pdbx_description
1 polymer ?
#
loop_
_entity_poly.entity_id
_entity_poly.type
_entity_poly.pdbx_seq_one_letter_code
_entity_poly.pdbx_strand_id
1 'polypeptide(L)'
;MQNGGLHLDLQYFRPLGSDPGIEIMPDGTVKLPRHFSDRMVKLFGEPRRPHREVTQRDMDLVYSMPRRFEEVFFHLLNLLHHKVPGEDLVTGGSCALNSVDNGKLFSATPFRRTWIRPAAGDEGLAIGAALHTYHSVLKQPRRHEMENAYLGLEFGTIMHGKLSRKLNCATANWSEPLNGFGLSHAQFSPNIRTSISRTVILPPICCMSTNPA
;
A
#
# COMPACT_ATOMS: atom_id res chain seq x y z
N MET A 1 3.28 24.49 8.55
CA MET A 1 4.73 24.25 8.48
C MET A 1 5.40 25.47 9.07
N GLN A 2 5.88 25.40 10.31
CA GLN A 2 6.64 26.47 10.95
C GLN A 2 7.98 25.87 11.39
N ASN A 3 9.09 26.58 11.17
CA ASN A 3 10.45 26.16 11.53
C ASN A 3 10.92 24.82 10.95
N GLY A 4 10.47 24.45 9.74
CA GLY A 4 10.85 23.18 9.09
C GLY A 4 10.25 21.94 9.78
N GLY A 5 9.17 22.10 10.55
CA GLY A 5 8.44 21.01 11.18
C GLY A 5 6.99 20.91 10.71
N LEU A 6 6.42 19.72 10.89
CA LEU A 6 4.99 19.47 10.79
C LEU A 6 4.37 19.57 12.19
N HIS A 7 3.38 20.44 12.36
CA HIS A 7 2.57 20.52 13.58
C HIS A 7 1.15 20.07 13.25
N LEU A 8 0.66 19.07 13.97
CA LEU A 8 -0.71 18.59 13.84
C LEU A 8 -1.60 19.39 14.79
N ASP A 9 -2.66 19.97 14.25
CA ASP A 9 -3.70 20.58 15.08
C ASP A 9 -4.58 19.46 15.67
N LEU A 10 -4.28 19.11 16.91
CA LEU A 10 -4.97 18.05 17.64
C LEU A 10 -6.44 18.38 17.93
N GLN A 11 -6.88 19.64 17.77
CA GLN A 11 -8.26 20.03 18.02
C GLN A 11 -9.26 19.41 17.02
N TYR A 12 -8.78 18.92 15.88
CA TYR A 12 -9.58 18.19 14.89
C TYR A 12 -9.77 16.71 15.22
N PHE A 13 -9.06 16.18 16.22
CA PHE A 13 -9.08 14.77 16.60
C PHE A 13 -9.65 14.60 17.99
N ARG A 14 -10.20 13.42 18.27
CA ARG A 14 -10.57 13.05 19.63
C ARG A 14 -9.35 12.53 20.39
N PRO A 15 -9.24 12.79 21.70
CA PRO A 15 -8.16 12.22 22.50
C PRO A 15 -8.18 10.69 22.45
N LEU A 16 -7.00 10.08 22.39
CA LEU A 16 -6.86 8.63 22.50
C LEU A 16 -7.48 8.14 23.83
N GLY A 17 -8.30 7.09 23.76
CA GLY A 17 -9.03 6.54 24.91
C GLY A 17 -10.34 7.26 25.28
N SER A 18 -10.73 8.32 24.57
CA SER A 18 -12.01 9.00 24.77
C SER A 18 -13.21 8.32 24.10
N ASP A 19 -12.95 7.22 23.38
CA ASP A 19 -13.93 6.44 22.63
C ASP A 19 -14.10 5.06 23.27
N PRO A 20 -15.28 4.42 23.13
CA PRO A 20 -15.58 3.10 23.71
C PRO A 20 -14.75 1.95 23.12
N GLY A 21 -13.77 2.23 22.27
CA GLY A 21 -12.93 1.25 21.59
C GLY A 21 -13.60 0.67 20.35
N ILE A 22 -13.05 -0.45 19.88
CA ILE A 22 -13.54 -1.20 18.73
C ILE A 22 -14.73 -2.05 19.19
N GLU A 23 -15.87 -1.91 18.53
CA GLU A 23 -17.06 -2.72 18.78
C GLU A 23 -17.15 -3.84 17.73
N ILE A 24 -17.21 -5.09 18.18
CA ILE A 24 -17.43 -6.25 17.30
C ILE A 24 -18.91 -6.60 17.37
N MET A 25 -19.60 -6.48 16.24
CA MET A 25 -21.01 -6.80 16.13
C MET A 25 -21.23 -8.32 16.05
N PRO A 26 -22.43 -8.83 16.40
CA PRO A 26 -22.71 -10.28 16.38
C PRO A 26 -22.54 -10.96 15.01
N ASP A 27 -22.61 -10.19 13.92
CA ASP A 27 -22.38 -10.65 12.54
C ASP A 27 -20.89 -10.70 12.15
N GLY A 28 -19.99 -10.40 13.10
CA GLY A 28 -18.55 -10.36 12.91
C GLY A 28 -18.04 -9.05 12.29
N THR A 29 -18.92 -8.08 12.03
CA THR A 29 -18.48 -6.77 11.52
C THR A 29 -17.83 -5.95 12.63
N VAL A 30 -16.83 -5.16 12.25
CA VAL A 30 -16.08 -4.31 13.17
C VAL A 30 -16.51 -2.86 12.97
N LYS A 31 -17.06 -2.27 14.02
CA LYS A 31 -17.43 -0.86 14.05
C LYS A 31 -16.32 -0.07 14.74
N LEU A 32 -15.65 0.76 13.95
CA LEU A 32 -14.62 1.67 14.44
C LEU A 32 -15.27 2.87 15.11
N PRO A 33 -14.72 3.34 16.25
CA PRO A 33 -15.19 4.55 16.89
C PRO A 33 -14.85 5.79 16.04
N ARG A 34 -15.56 6.88 16.30
CA ARG A 34 -15.35 8.15 15.62
C ARG A 34 -14.05 8.79 16.13
N HIS A 35 -13.01 8.91 15.28
CA HIS A 35 -11.73 9.50 15.69
C HIS A 35 -11.58 11.02 15.50
N PHE A 36 -12.53 11.68 14.82
CA PHE A 36 -12.49 13.12 14.54
C PHE A 36 -13.45 13.91 15.44
N SER A 37 -13.08 15.16 15.77
CA SER A 37 -13.88 16.04 16.63
C SER A 37 -15.02 16.73 15.88
N ASP A 38 -15.91 17.43 16.60
CA ASP A 38 -17.00 18.21 15.99
C ASP A 38 -16.49 19.37 15.14
N ARG A 39 -15.23 19.80 15.33
CA ARG A 39 -14.62 20.80 14.45
C ARG A 39 -14.47 20.29 13.03
N MET A 40 -14.14 19.01 12.86
CA MET A 40 -14.04 18.40 11.53
C MET A 40 -15.41 18.36 10.86
N VAL A 41 -16.48 18.07 11.62
CA VAL A 41 -17.86 18.11 11.13
C VAL A 41 -18.30 19.53 10.78
N LYS A 42 -17.94 20.52 11.61
CA LYS A 42 -18.25 21.93 11.33
C LYS A 42 -17.56 22.44 10.06
N LEU A 43 -16.32 22.02 9.82
CA LEU A 43 -15.52 22.49 8.70
C LEU A 43 -15.87 21.76 7.40
N PHE A 44 -15.99 20.43 7.46
CA PHE A 44 -16.16 19.61 6.28
C PHE A 44 -17.55 19.07 6.11
N GLY A 45 -18.46 19.21 7.08
CA GLY A 45 -19.82 18.65 7.10
C GLY A 45 -19.89 17.23 7.71
N GLU A 46 -21.11 16.69 7.78
CA GLU A 46 -21.34 15.34 8.33
C GLU A 46 -20.62 14.23 7.54
N PRO A 47 -20.12 13.18 8.21
CA PRO A 47 -19.53 12.03 7.55
C PRO A 47 -20.52 11.36 6.60
N ARG A 48 -20.04 10.94 5.44
CA ARG A 48 -20.85 10.20 4.47
C ARG A 48 -21.30 8.86 5.08
N ARG A 49 -22.59 8.57 4.99
CA ARG A 49 -23.14 7.25 5.38
C ARG A 49 -22.94 6.24 4.24
N PRO A 50 -22.70 4.95 4.55
CA PRO A 50 -22.68 3.90 3.54
C PRO A 50 -23.94 3.90 2.67
N HIS A 51 -23.82 3.48 1.41
CA HIS A 51 -24.92 3.37 0.44
C HIS A 51 -25.67 4.66 0.10
N ARG A 52 -25.16 5.84 0.50
CA ARG A 52 -25.63 7.13 -0.01
C ARG A 52 -24.94 7.49 -1.31
N GLU A 53 -25.62 8.29 -2.12
CA GLU A 53 -25.07 8.92 -3.32
C GLU A 53 -23.76 9.65 -2.99
N VAL A 54 -22.77 9.51 -3.87
CA VAL A 54 -21.48 10.20 -3.76
C VAL A 54 -21.67 11.61 -4.31
N THR A 55 -21.52 12.61 -3.44
CA THR A 55 -21.70 14.01 -3.80
C THR A 55 -20.39 14.63 -4.30
N GLN A 56 -20.48 15.79 -4.96
CA GLN A 56 -19.29 16.55 -5.36
C GLN A 56 -18.36 16.85 -4.17
N ARG A 57 -18.94 17.21 -3.02
CA ARG A 57 -18.21 17.43 -1.77
C ARG A 57 -17.40 16.20 -1.35
N ASP A 58 -17.96 15.00 -1.44
CA ASP A 58 -17.25 13.76 -1.09
C ASP A 58 -16.05 13.53 -2.01
N MET A 59 -16.23 13.79 -3.32
CA MET A 59 -15.16 13.70 -4.31
C MET A 59 -14.06 14.72 -4.06
N ASP A 60 -14.42 15.97 -3.73
CA ASP A 60 -13.46 17.04 -3.43
C ASP A 60 -12.65 16.73 -2.17
N LEU A 61 -13.27 16.16 -1.14
CA LEU A 61 -12.59 15.74 0.08
C LEU A 61 -11.59 14.61 -0.21
N VAL A 62 -12.02 13.59 -0.94
CA VAL A 62 -11.15 12.45 -1.32
C VAL A 62 -10.02 12.90 -2.25
N TYR A 63 -10.25 13.89 -3.11
CA TYR A 63 -9.22 14.44 -3.99
C TYR A 63 -8.20 15.31 -3.25
N SER A 64 -8.67 16.18 -2.36
CA SER A 64 -7.81 17.14 -1.65
C SER A 64 -6.91 16.49 -0.59
N MET A 65 -7.36 15.41 0.05
CA MET A 65 -6.58 14.73 1.09
C MET A 65 -5.22 14.19 0.61
N PRO A 66 -5.13 13.35 -0.46
CA PRO A 66 -3.86 12.90 -1.00
C PRO A 66 -2.97 14.04 -1.50
N ARG A 67 -3.56 15.11 -2.06
CA ARG A 67 -2.80 16.30 -2.49
C ARG A 67 -2.11 16.97 -1.32
N ARG A 68 -2.82 17.15 -0.21
CA ARG A 68 -2.23 17.72 1.00
C ARG A 68 -1.18 16.80 1.62
N PHE A 69 -1.42 15.49 1.58
CA PHE A 69 -0.45 14.49 2.01
C PHE A 69 0.86 14.60 1.20
N GLU A 70 0.77 14.66 -0.13
CA GLU A 70 1.89 14.79 -1.06
C GLU A 70 2.77 16.02 -0.73
N GLU A 71 2.13 17.19 -0.51
CA GLU A 71 2.82 18.42 -0.12
C GLU A 71 3.62 18.25 1.18
N VAL A 72 3.01 17.65 2.21
CA VAL A 72 3.67 17.42 3.49
C VAL A 72 4.77 16.38 3.36
N PHE A 73 4.53 15.31 2.61
CA PHE A 73 5.46 14.22 2.40
C PHE A 73 6.77 14.72 1.75
N PHE A 74 6.67 15.45 0.64
CA PHE A 74 7.86 16.00 -0.03
C PHE A 74 8.53 17.12 0.75
N HIS A 75 7.78 17.91 1.51
CA HIS A 75 8.37 18.87 2.44
C HIS A 75 9.29 18.16 3.45
N LEU A 76 8.82 17.07 4.05
CA LEU A 76 9.60 16.29 5.03
C LEU A 76 10.81 15.60 4.38
N LEU A 77 10.69 15.05 3.18
CA LEU A 77 11.81 14.44 2.47
C LEU A 77 12.90 15.45 2.10
N ASN A 78 12.53 16.64 1.64
CA ASN A 78 13.49 17.69 1.34
C ASN A 78 14.20 18.18 2.62
N LEU A 79 13.46 18.33 3.73
CA LEU A 79 14.05 18.63 5.03
C LEU A 79 15.00 17.53 5.51
N LEU A 80 14.65 16.26 5.31
CA LEU A 80 15.53 15.13 5.61
C LEU A 80 16.83 15.22 4.80
N HIS A 81 16.73 15.46 3.49
CA HIS A 81 17.90 15.61 2.63
C HIS A 81 18.79 16.80 3.05
N HIS A 82 18.19 17.92 3.47
CA HIS A 82 18.96 19.05 4.01
C HIS A 82 19.72 18.70 5.29
N LYS A 83 19.16 17.83 6.15
CA LYS A 83 19.79 17.42 7.41
C LYS A 83 20.82 16.31 7.22
N VAL A 84 20.55 15.38 6.31
CA VAL A 84 21.39 14.22 6.00
C VAL A 84 21.49 14.12 4.49
N PRO A 85 22.43 14.86 3.87
CA PRO A 85 22.61 14.85 2.43
C PRO A 85 23.02 13.46 1.93
N GLY A 86 22.44 13.03 0.82
CA GLY A 86 22.70 11.73 0.22
C GLY A 86 21.73 11.41 -0.91
N GLU A 87 22.11 10.49 -1.78
CA GLU A 87 21.29 10.10 -2.93
C GLU A 87 20.33 8.95 -2.64
N ASP A 88 20.62 8.17 -1.59
CA ASP A 88 19.87 6.99 -1.19
C ASP A 88 18.78 7.32 -0.17
N LEU A 89 17.54 6.98 -0.49
CA LEU A 89 16.41 7.05 0.42
C LEU A 89 15.90 5.65 0.77
N VAL A 90 15.75 5.37 2.06
CA VAL A 90 15.03 4.19 2.52
C VAL A 90 13.75 4.66 3.20
N THR A 91 12.60 4.17 2.74
CA THR A 91 11.30 4.48 3.35
C THR A 91 10.64 3.22 3.91
N GLY A 92 9.90 3.42 4.99
CA GLY A 92 9.09 2.40 5.66
C GLY A 92 7.83 3.04 6.24
N GLY A 93 6.93 2.20 6.75
CA GLY A 93 5.57 2.56 7.13
C GLY A 93 4.58 2.39 5.98
N SER A 94 3.30 2.29 6.32
CA SER A 94 2.20 2.15 5.34
C SER A 94 2.14 3.30 4.35
N CYS A 95 2.50 4.52 4.78
CA CYS A 95 2.62 5.69 3.92
C CYS A 95 3.62 5.52 2.76
N ALA A 96 4.66 4.70 2.93
CA ALA A 96 5.65 4.44 1.87
C ALA A 96 5.09 3.59 0.73
N LEU A 97 3.92 2.96 0.91
CA LEU A 97 3.26 2.16 -0.12
C LEU A 97 2.42 3.00 -1.09
N ASN A 98 2.42 4.34 -0.97
CA ASN A 98 1.75 5.21 -1.92
C ASN A 98 2.52 5.26 -3.26
N SER A 99 2.02 4.54 -4.26
CA SER A 99 2.64 4.42 -5.58
C SER A 99 2.72 5.75 -6.34
N VAL A 100 1.78 6.68 -6.12
CA VAL A 100 1.77 8.00 -6.79
C VAL A 100 2.94 8.84 -6.30
N ASP A 101 3.16 8.88 -4.99
CA ASP A 101 4.27 9.62 -4.39
C ASP A 101 5.61 8.99 -4.76
N ASN A 102 5.68 7.65 -4.76
CA ASN A 102 6.86 6.90 -5.19
C ASN A 102 7.24 7.20 -6.65
N GLY A 103 6.25 7.34 -7.54
CA GLY A 103 6.48 7.72 -8.93
C GLY A 103 6.98 9.16 -9.11
N LYS A 104 6.64 10.06 -8.19
CA LYS A 104 7.06 11.47 -8.20
C LYS A 104 8.34 11.75 -7.42
N LEU A 105 8.83 10.77 -6.65
CA LEU A 105 9.93 10.95 -5.71
C LEU A 105 11.16 11.64 -6.34
N PHE A 106 11.60 11.15 -7.49
CA PHE A 106 12.84 11.63 -8.13
C PHE A 106 12.68 13.00 -8.80
N SER A 107 11.47 13.40 -9.15
CA SER A 107 11.19 14.74 -9.71
C SER A 107 10.93 15.78 -8.61
N ALA A 108 10.41 15.36 -7.45
CA ALA A 108 10.06 16.23 -6.34
C ALA A 108 11.17 16.39 -5.27
N THR A 109 12.23 15.58 -5.33
CA THR A 109 13.32 15.57 -4.34
C THR A 109 14.71 15.37 -4.96
N PRO A 110 15.80 15.69 -4.23
CA PRO A 110 17.17 15.42 -4.67
C PRO A 110 17.60 13.94 -4.66
N PHE A 111 16.83 13.04 -4.04
CA PHE A 111 17.16 11.62 -3.99
C PHE A 111 17.19 11.00 -5.39
N ARG A 112 18.00 9.96 -5.58
CA ARG A 112 18.22 9.29 -6.89
C ARG A 112 18.05 7.79 -6.84
N ARG A 113 18.12 7.20 -5.64
CA ARG A 113 17.85 5.79 -5.40
C ARG A 113 16.90 5.67 -4.22
N THR A 114 15.96 4.74 -4.33
CA THR A 114 15.01 4.46 -3.25
C THR A 114 14.92 2.97 -3.01
N TRP A 115 14.75 2.58 -1.75
CA TRP A 115 14.38 1.23 -1.38
C TRP A 115 13.16 1.24 -0.47
N ILE A 116 12.11 0.58 -0.94
CA ILE A 116 10.83 0.42 -0.24
C ILE A 116 10.63 -1.07 -0.01
N ARG A 117 10.50 -1.47 1.25
CA ARG A 117 10.27 -2.88 1.56
C ARG A 117 8.89 -3.32 1.05
N PRO A 118 8.73 -4.52 0.45
CA PRO A 118 7.41 -5.04 0.06
C PRO A 118 6.41 -5.12 1.22
N ALA A 119 6.92 -5.34 2.43
CA ALA A 119 6.21 -5.29 3.71
C ALA A 119 6.63 -4.01 4.46
N ALA A 120 6.35 -2.84 3.88
CA ALA A 120 6.72 -1.56 4.50
C ALA A 120 5.77 -1.18 5.65
N GLY A 121 4.55 -1.69 5.69
CA GLY A 121 3.59 -1.45 6.77
C GLY A 121 3.90 -2.24 8.04
N ASP A 122 2.89 -2.34 8.91
CA ASP A 122 3.01 -3.01 10.21
C ASP A 122 3.37 -4.49 10.07
N GLU A 123 3.00 -5.12 8.95
CA GLU A 123 3.39 -6.48 8.58
C GLU A 123 4.92 -6.69 8.51
N GLY A 124 5.69 -5.61 8.29
CA GLY A 124 7.15 -5.64 8.24
C GLY A 124 7.85 -5.56 9.59
N LEU A 125 7.14 -5.23 10.67
CA LEU A 125 7.74 -4.96 11.98
C LEU A 125 8.46 -6.17 12.56
N ALA A 126 7.91 -7.37 12.39
CA ALA A 126 8.55 -8.61 12.85
C ALA A 126 9.94 -8.81 12.22
N ILE A 127 10.06 -8.57 10.90
CA ILE A 127 11.33 -8.67 10.18
C ILE A 127 12.27 -7.53 10.60
N GLY A 128 11.76 -6.32 10.77
CA GLY A 128 12.52 -5.17 11.27
C GLY A 128 13.13 -5.43 12.64
N ALA A 129 12.34 -5.94 13.59
CA ALA A 129 12.79 -6.29 14.94
C ALA A 129 13.84 -7.40 14.94
N ALA A 130 13.66 -8.44 14.12
CA ALA A 130 14.64 -9.51 13.97
C ALA A 130 15.98 -8.99 13.40
N LEU A 131 15.94 -8.18 12.34
CA LEU A 131 17.15 -7.59 11.75
C LEU A 131 17.84 -6.61 12.69
N HIS A 132 17.08 -5.80 13.44
CA HIS A 132 17.64 -4.92 14.47
C HIS A 132 18.35 -5.73 15.56
N THR A 133 17.71 -6.78 16.07
CA THR A 133 18.33 -7.65 17.08
C THR A 133 19.61 -8.28 16.53
N TYR A 134 19.57 -8.82 15.32
CA TYR A 134 20.71 -9.50 14.71
C TYR A 134 21.91 -8.56 14.43
N HIS A 135 21.66 -7.38 13.85
CA HIS A 135 22.73 -6.46 13.46
C HIS A 135 23.11 -5.47 14.56
N SER A 136 22.13 -4.86 15.21
CA SER A 136 22.38 -3.78 16.18
C SER A 136 22.70 -4.31 17.57
N VAL A 137 22.05 -5.41 18.01
CA VAL A 137 22.27 -6.00 19.34
C VAL A 137 23.36 -7.07 19.31
N LEU A 138 23.22 -8.08 18.46
CA LEU A 138 24.16 -9.22 18.37
C LEU A 138 25.42 -8.94 17.54
N LYS A 139 25.51 -7.76 16.90
CA LYS A 139 26.64 -7.31 16.07
C LYS A 139 27.03 -8.28 14.96
N GLN A 140 26.08 -9.04 14.44
CA GLN A 140 26.33 -9.98 13.35
C GLN A 140 26.36 -9.25 11.99
N PRO A 141 27.25 -9.66 11.06
CA PRO A 141 27.32 -9.04 9.74
C PRO A 141 26.10 -9.40 8.88
N ARG A 142 25.81 -8.58 7.87
CA ARG A 142 24.80 -8.88 6.84
C ARG A 142 25.24 -10.11 6.04
N ARG A 143 24.39 -11.13 6.00
CA ARG A 143 24.65 -12.40 5.27
C ARG A 143 23.78 -12.58 4.04
N HIS A 144 22.68 -11.85 3.93
CA HIS A 144 21.71 -12.01 2.86
C HIS A 144 21.18 -10.65 2.40
N GLU A 145 20.88 -10.57 1.12
CA GLU A 145 20.23 -9.44 0.47
C GLU A 145 18.90 -9.89 -0.10
N MET A 146 17.84 -9.15 0.19
CA MET A 146 16.49 -9.52 -0.22
C MET A 146 16.27 -9.12 -1.68
N GLU A 147 16.40 -10.09 -2.58
CA GLU A 147 16.18 -9.89 -4.02
C GLU A 147 14.70 -10.01 -4.43
N ASN A 148 13.90 -10.72 -3.62
CA ASN A 148 12.49 -10.97 -3.88
C ASN A 148 11.68 -11.05 -2.57
N ALA A 149 10.36 -10.99 -2.69
CA ALA A 149 9.42 -11.07 -1.56
C ALA A 149 8.94 -12.50 -1.26
N TYR A 150 9.61 -13.53 -1.78
CA TYR A 150 9.16 -14.93 -1.70
C TYR A 150 9.63 -15.61 -0.40
N LEU A 151 9.11 -15.15 0.72
CA LEU A 151 9.41 -15.70 2.05
C LEU A 151 8.33 -16.68 2.55
N GLY A 152 7.34 -16.98 1.69
CA GLY A 152 6.25 -17.89 2.00
C GLY A 152 6.63 -19.37 1.81
N LEU A 153 5.67 -20.25 2.09
CA LEU A 153 5.82 -21.69 1.89
C LEU A 153 5.97 -22.02 0.40
N GLU A 154 6.92 -22.89 0.10
CA GLU A 154 6.99 -23.59 -1.18
C GLU A 154 6.09 -24.84 -1.12
N PHE A 155 5.35 -25.12 -2.18
CA PHE A 155 4.51 -26.32 -2.29
C PHE A 155 5.12 -27.31 -3.29
N GLY A 156 5.12 -28.60 -2.96
CA GLY A 156 5.56 -29.65 -3.87
C GLY A 156 4.49 -30.06 -4.89
N THR A 157 4.90 -30.68 -6.01
CA THR A 157 4.08 -30.99 -7.22
C THR A 157 2.74 -31.67 -6.93
N ILE A 158 2.68 -32.52 -5.89
CA ILE A 158 1.45 -33.24 -5.49
C ILE A 158 0.39 -32.27 -4.93
N MET A 159 0.81 -31.23 -4.22
CA MET A 159 -0.09 -30.19 -3.68
C MET A 159 -0.51 -29.21 -4.78
N HIS A 160 0.34 -28.96 -5.79
CA HIS A 160 -0.02 -28.18 -6.98
C HIS A 160 -1.24 -28.77 -7.70
N GLY A 161 -1.30 -30.10 -7.89
CA GLY A 161 -2.42 -30.77 -8.59
C GLY A 161 -3.76 -30.73 -7.85
N LYS A 162 -3.76 -30.66 -6.51
CA LYS A 162 -4.97 -30.51 -5.70
C LYS A 162 -5.44 -29.06 -5.65
N LEU A 163 -4.51 -28.11 -5.57
CA LEU A 163 -4.81 -26.67 -5.52
C LEU A 163 -5.29 -26.15 -6.89
N SER A 164 -4.68 -26.60 -7.99
CA SER A 164 -5.08 -26.22 -9.35
C SER A 164 -6.50 -26.64 -9.69
N ARG A 165 -6.92 -27.84 -9.26
CA ARG A 165 -8.31 -28.30 -9.44
C ARG A 165 -9.30 -27.39 -8.71
N LYS A 166 -9.01 -26.98 -7.47
CA LYS A 166 -9.90 -26.08 -6.71
C LYS A 166 -9.95 -24.65 -7.28
N LEU A 167 -8.83 -24.12 -7.77
CA LEU A 167 -8.77 -22.78 -8.36
C LEU A 167 -9.46 -22.71 -9.73
N ASN A 168 -9.31 -23.74 -10.59
CA ASN A 168 -10.00 -23.82 -11.87
C ASN A 168 -11.52 -23.90 -11.74
N CYS A 169 -12.03 -24.51 -10.66
CA CYS A 169 -13.47 -24.51 -10.38
C CYS A 169 -14.02 -23.10 -10.04
N ALA A 170 -13.18 -22.19 -9.53
CA ALA A 170 -13.59 -20.83 -9.16
C ALA A 170 -13.52 -19.84 -10.35
N THR A 171 -12.66 -20.09 -11.34
CA THR A 171 -12.52 -19.25 -12.54
C THR A 171 -13.47 -19.66 -13.68
N ALA A 172 -14.04 -20.88 -13.65
CA ALA A 172 -14.92 -21.41 -14.69
C ALA A 172 -16.30 -20.72 -14.80
N ASN A 173 -16.65 -19.78 -13.92
CA ASN A 173 -17.93 -19.05 -13.99
C ASN A 173 -17.88 -17.73 -14.76
N TRP A 174 -16.76 -17.41 -15.43
CA TRP A 174 -16.64 -16.22 -16.29
C TRP A 174 -16.64 -16.64 -17.76
N SER A 175 -17.82 -17.01 -18.29
CA SER A 175 -18.02 -17.29 -19.71
C SER A 175 -19.05 -16.33 -20.31
N GLU A 176 -18.61 -15.12 -20.66
CA GLU A 176 -19.18 -14.42 -21.82
C GLU A 176 -18.09 -14.30 -22.90
N PRO A 177 -18.35 -14.76 -24.14
CA PRO A 177 -17.32 -14.88 -25.16
C PRO A 177 -17.18 -13.55 -25.91
N LEU A 178 -16.07 -12.84 -25.71
CA LEU A 178 -15.58 -11.89 -26.72
C LEU A 178 -14.44 -12.56 -27.47
N ASN A 179 -14.73 -12.95 -28.71
CA ASN A 179 -13.82 -13.57 -29.66
C ASN A 179 -12.51 -12.77 -29.78
N GLY A 180 -11.38 -13.40 -29.44
CA GLY A 180 -10.04 -12.80 -29.54
C GLY A 180 -9.00 -13.34 -28.55
N PHE A 181 -9.40 -14.14 -27.55
CA PHE A 181 -8.48 -14.73 -26.58
C PHE A 181 -7.70 -15.91 -27.16
N GLY A 182 -6.46 -15.66 -27.58
CA GLY A 182 -5.45 -16.71 -27.66
C GLY A 182 -4.97 -17.05 -26.25
N LEU A 183 -5.11 -18.32 -25.85
CA LEU A 183 -4.37 -18.88 -24.72
C LEU A 183 -2.87 -18.89 -25.10
N SER A 184 -2.10 -17.89 -24.67
CA SER A 184 -0.67 -18.11 -24.56
C SER A 184 -0.46 -18.95 -23.30
N HIS A 185 -0.11 -20.22 -23.50
CA HIS A 185 0.55 -20.99 -22.46
C HIS A 185 1.69 -20.11 -21.91
N ALA A 186 1.68 -19.83 -20.61
CA ALA A 186 2.84 -19.28 -19.94
C ALA A 186 4.03 -20.17 -20.33
N GLN A 187 4.96 -19.65 -21.13
CA GLN A 187 6.20 -20.35 -21.42
C GLN A 187 6.93 -20.47 -20.08
N PHE A 188 6.89 -21.68 -19.53
CA PHE A 188 7.66 -22.10 -18.39
C PHE A 188 9.15 -21.97 -18.76
N SER A 189 9.77 -20.88 -18.33
CA SER A 189 11.23 -20.75 -18.40
C SER A 189 11.85 -21.74 -17.41
N PRO A 190 12.78 -22.62 -17.82
CA PRO A 190 13.37 -23.64 -16.95
C PRO A 190 14.18 -23.08 -15.77
N ASN A 191 14.47 -21.77 -15.77
CA ASN A 191 15.43 -21.15 -14.84
C ASN A 191 14.78 -20.29 -13.73
N ILE A 192 13.46 -20.29 -13.60
CA ILE A 192 12.78 -19.56 -12.52
C ILE A 192 12.30 -20.57 -11.47
N ARG A 193 12.96 -20.58 -10.31
CA ARG A 193 12.45 -21.26 -9.11
C ARG A 193 11.03 -20.77 -8.85
N THR A 194 10.05 -21.63 -9.05
CA THR A 194 8.63 -21.31 -8.94
C THR A 194 8.22 -21.19 -7.47
N SER A 195 8.34 -19.98 -6.93
CA SER A 195 7.49 -19.54 -5.83
C SER A 195 6.14 -19.15 -6.42
N ILE A 196 5.05 -19.79 -5.99
CA ILE A 196 3.70 -19.32 -6.32
C ILE A 196 3.48 -18.02 -5.54
N SER A 197 3.84 -16.89 -6.13
CA SER A 197 3.20 -15.64 -5.76
C SER A 197 1.72 -15.74 -6.14
N ARG A 198 0.81 -15.36 -5.24
CA ARG A 198 -0.63 -15.32 -5.53
C ARG A 198 -0.93 -14.18 -6.50
N THR A 199 -0.51 -14.34 -7.75
CA THR A 199 -0.62 -13.33 -8.80
C THR A 199 -1.66 -13.80 -9.80
N VAL A 200 -2.74 -13.03 -9.96
CA VAL A 200 -3.66 -13.19 -11.07
C VAL A 200 -3.18 -12.25 -12.18
N ILE A 201 -2.74 -12.83 -13.30
CA ILE A 201 -2.32 -12.05 -14.48
C ILE A 201 -3.57 -11.77 -15.30
N LEU A 202 -4.00 -10.51 -15.32
CA LEU A 202 -5.03 -10.02 -16.24
C LEU A 202 -4.35 -9.38 -17.46
N PRO A 203 -4.93 -9.51 -18.66
CA PRO A 203 -4.41 -8.81 -19.83
C PRO A 203 -4.44 -7.28 -19.56
N PRO A 204 -3.44 -6.52 -20.04
CA PRO A 204 -3.46 -5.07 -19.91
C PRO A 204 -4.70 -4.53 -20.64
N ILE A 205 -5.54 -3.77 -19.92
CA ILE A 205 -6.62 -3.01 -20.54
C ILE A 205 -5.95 -1.99 -21.45
N CYS A 206 -6.10 -2.17 -22.76
CA CYS A 206 -5.66 -1.19 -23.75
C CYS A 206 -6.54 0.05 -23.58
N CYS A 207 -6.04 1.08 -22.88
CA CYS A 207 -6.67 2.40 -22.87
C CYS A 207 -6.69 2.92 -24.31
N MET A 208 -7.82 2.76 -25.00
CA MET A 208 -8.05 3.42 -26.28
C MET A 208 -8.02 4.93 -26.06
N SER A 209 -6.93 5.55 -26.51
CA SER A 209 -6.85 6.99 -26.75
C SER A 209 -7.91 7.36 -27.79
N THR A 210 -9.05 7.88 -27.36
CA THR A 210 -9.95 8.62 -28.25
C THR A 210 -9.31 9.98 -28.53
N ASN A 211 -8.63 10.08 -29.66
CA ASN A 211 -8.17 11.36 -30.20
C ASN A 211 -9.42 12.15 -30.67
N PRO A 212 -9.69 13.36 -30.17
CA PRO A 212 -10.76 14.19 -30.72
C PRO A 212 -10.33 14.74 -32.10
N ALA A 213 -11.32 14.84 -33.00
CA ALA A 213 -11.20 15.21 -34.40
C ALA A 213 -10.60 16.61 -34.66
#